data_AF-A0A9Q0EHQ5-F1
#
_entry.id   AF-A0A9Q0EHQ5-F1
#
_cell.length_a   1.000
_cell.length_b   1.000
_cell.length_c   1.000
_cell.angle_alpha   90.00
_cell.angle_beta   90.00
_cell.angle_gamma   90.00
#
_symmetry.space_group_name_H-M   'P 1'
#
loop_
_entity.id
_entity.type
_entity.pdbx_description
1 polymer ?
#
loop_
_entity_poly.entity_id
_entity_poly.type
_entity_poly.pdbx_seq_one_letter_code
_entity_poly.pdbx_strand_id
1 'polypeptide(L)'
;EYKLAADGRSCLLQTDTCEGARCPRHQVPFNHTLFGEMLHGYNNKSQEVNLGQIFQMTFRDNNFIKDFPQLADGLMVIPLPVEEQCRGVLSEPLPNLQLLTGDAQFNEAMGYPMVQQWRVRSNLYRVKLSSITLSAGFSKVLKTLSAESLRAELLVFLQQYGSHYLSEALYGSELSCNIYFPSKKAQQQLWLQYQKVIVDLYTTHITERGSE
;
A
#
# COMPACT_ATOMS: atom_id res chain seq x y z
N GLU A 1 -11.83 -2.42 8.53
CA GLU A 1 -10.53 -2.75 9.17
C GLU A 1 -10.44 -4.26 9.41
N TYR A 2 -9.27 -4.87 9.33
CA TYR A 2 -9.07 -6.30 9.63
C TYR A 2 -8.06 -6.45 10.78
N LYS A 3 -8.38 -7.32 11.75
CA LYS A 3 -7.51 -7.68 12.87
C LYS A 3 -7.04 -9.11 12.69
N LEU A 4 -5.76 -9.38 12.99
CA LEU A 4 -5.25 -10.75 13.04
C LEU A 4 -6.02 -11.55 14.11
N ALA A 5 -6.56 -12.69 13.71
CA ALA A 5 -7.29 -13.60 14.58
C ALA A 5 -6.36 -14.24 15.60
N ALA A 6 -6.93 -14.76 16.69
CA ALA A 6 -6.18 -15.38 17.78
C ALA A 6 -5.39 -16.63 17.36
N ASP A 7 -5.69 -17.20 16.19
CA ASP A 7 -4.95 -18.31 15.59
C ASP A 7 -3.62 -17.88 14.92
N GLY A 8 -3.37 -16.56 14.83
CA GLY A 8 -2.17 -15.99 14.20
C GLY A 8 -2.06 -16.21 12.69
N ARG A 9 -3.10 -16.75 12.04
CA ARG A 9 -3.09 -17.16 10.63
C ARG A 9 -4.25 -16.57 9.83
N SER A 10 -5.35 -16.27 10.48
CA SER A 10 -6.56 -15.73 9.86
C SER A 10 -6.73 -14.25 10.17
N CYS A 11 -7.40 -13.49 9.31
CA CYS A 11 -7.77 -12.10 9.57
C CYS A 11 -9.29 -12.00 9.76
N LEU A 12 -9.72 -11.39 10.86
CA LEU A 12 -11.13 -11.11 11.15
C LEU A 12 -11.44 -9.68 10.71
N LEU A 13 -12.52 -9.52 9.94
CA LEU A 13 -13.05 -8.19 9.62
C LEU A 13 -13.54 -7.54 10.92
N GLN A 14 -12.94 -6.42 11.29
CA GLN A 14 -13.25 -5.67 12.51
C GLN A 14 -14.39 -4.67 12.34
N THR A 15 -14.78 -4.37 11.09
CA THR A 15 -15.90 -3.49 10.76
C THR A 15 -16.69 -4.12 9.63
N ASP A 16 -17.90 -4.62 9.91
CA ASP A 16 -18.86 -4.95 8.87
C ASP A 16 -19.12 -3.73 7.98
N THR A 17 -19.43 -4.02 6.72
CA THR A 17 -19.96 -3.08 5.75
C THR A 17 -21.07 -2.26 6.42
N CYS A 18 -20.94 -0.94 6.43
CA CYS A 18 -21.95 -0.07 7.00
C CYS A 18 -23.24 -0.17 6.14
N GLU A 19 -24.13 -1.11 6.47
CA GLU A 19 -25.45 -1.23 5.88
C GLU A 19 -26.49 -0.63 6.83
N GLY A 20 -26.90 0.61 6.55
CA GLY A 20 -27.96 1.29 7.29
C GLY A 20 -28.12 2.77 6.95
N ALA A 21 -29.29 3.34 7.24
CA ALA A 21 -29.66 4.73 6.95
C ALA A 21 -28.82 5.81 7.68
N ARG A 22 -27.85 5.41 8.53
CA ARG A 22 -26.94 6.29 9.28
C ARG A 22 -25.50 6.24 8.77
N CYS A 23 -25.22 5.53 7.70
CA CYS A 23 -23.93 5.61 7.03
C CYS A 23 -23.91 6.91 6.20
N PRO A 24 -22.92 7.79 6.38
CA PRO A 24 -22.81 8.97 5.53
C PRO A 24 -22.62 8.47 4.09
N ARG A 25 -23.65 8.60 3.26
CA ARG A 25 -23.51 8.50 1.80
C ARG A 25 -22.45 9.55 1.44
N HIS A 26 -21.20 9.13 1.31
CA HIS A 26 -20.19 9.98 0.73
C HIS A 26 -20.69 10.20 -0.69
N GLN A 27 -21.21 11.40 -0.97
CA GLN A 27 -21.37 11.88 -2.33
C GLN A 27 -19.95 12.02 -2.87
N VAL A 28 -19.38 10.89 -3.27
CA VAL A 28 -18.14 10.84 -4.01
C VAL A 28 -18.43 11.61 -5.30
N PRO A 29 -17.74 12.74 -5.56
CA PRO A 29 -17.94 13.49 -6.80
C PRO A 29 -17.85 12.52 -7.97
N PHE A 30 -18.65 12.73 -9.02
CA PHE A 30 -18.79 11.82 -10.17
C PHE A 30 -17.45 11.46 -10.87
N ASN A 31 -16.36 12.17 -10.54
CA ASN A 31 -15.01 11.97 -11.07
C ASN A 31 -14.13 11.03 -10.22
N HIS A 32 -14.59 10.55 -9.07
CA HIS A 32 -13.81 9.69 -8.18
C HIS A 32 -14.36 8.25 -8.23
N THR A 33 -13.54 7.33 -8.75
CA THR A 33 -13.78 5.88 -8.75
C THR A 33 -12.73 5.20 -7.87
N LEU A 34 -13.03 3.99 -7.39
CA LEU A 34 -12.02 3.12 -6.78
C LEU A 34 -10.91 2.83 -7.81
N PHE A 35 -9.65 2.87 -7.36
CA PHE A 35 -8.44 2.73 -8.20
C PHE A 35 -8.33 3.81 -9.30
N GLY A 36 -8.97 4.96 -9.09
CA GLY A 36 -9.03 6.05 -10.05
C GLY A 36 -7.67 6.69 -10.37
N GLU A 37 -6.67 6.53 -9.49
CA GLU A 37 -5.30 6.98 -9.72
C GLU A 37 -4.71 6.38 -11.00
N MET A 38 -5.13 5.18 -11.38
CA MET A 38 -4.71 4.52 -12.62
C MET A 38 -5.14 5.31 -13.87
N LEU A 39 -6.24 6.06 -13.79
CA LEU A 39 -6.78 6.83 -14.92
C LEU A 39 -6.12 8.21 -15.05
N HIS A 40 -5.29 8.58 -14.08
CA HIS A 40 -4.64 9.88 -13.98
C HIS A 40 -3.12 9.77 -14.19
N GLY A 41 -2.49 10.93 -14.35
CA GLY A 41 -1.04 11.03 -14.47
C GLY A 41 -0.29 10.84 -13.17
N TYR A 42 0.96 10.42 -13.32
CA TYR A 42 1.97 10.27 -12.28
C TYR A 42 3.21 11.08 -12.64
N ASN A 43 3.76 11.82 -11.69
CA ASN A 43 5.03 12.52 -11.86
C ASN A 43 6.14 11.78 -11.12
N ASN A 44 7.05 11.16 -11.88
CA ASN A 44 8.15 10.40 -11.33
C ASN A 44 9.12 11.24 -10.45
N LYS A 45 9.22 12.55 -10.69
CA LYS A 45 10.13 13.42 -9.94
C LYS A 45 9.55 13.84 -8.59
N SER A 46 8.28 14.26 -8.55
CA SER A 46 7.60 14.67 -7.31
C SER A 46 6.94 13.50 -6.57
N GLN A 47 6.84 12.34 -7.22
CA GLN A 47 6.08 11.17 -6.76
C GLN A 47 4.57 11.46 -6.54
N GLU A 48 4.06 12.52 -7.17
CA GLU A 48 2.65 12.89 -7.11
C GLU A 48 1.80 12.04 -8.06
N VAL A 49 0.64 11.63 -7.56
CA VAL A 49 -0.41 10.90 -8.29
C VAL A 49 -1.60 11.84 -8.54
N ASN A 50 -2.58 11.38 -9.34
CA ASN A 50 -3.81 12.13 -9.66
C ASN A 50 -3.56 13.41 -10.47
N LEU A 51 -2.52 13.43 -11.30
CA LEU A 51 -2.17 14.59 -12.13
C LEU A 51 -2.92 14.56 -13.45
N GLY A 52 -4.04 15.27 -13.51
CA GLY A 52 -4.87 15.35 -14.72
C GLY A 52 -5.43 14.00 -15.15
N GLN A 53 -6.52 14.02 -15.92
CA GLN A 53 -7.12 12.77 -16.40
C GLN A 53 -6.51 12.38 -17.75
N ILE A 54 -5.73 11.30 -17.78
CA ILE A 54 -5.11 10.78 -19.01
C ILE A 54 -6.09 9.87 -19.75
N PHE A 55 -6.78 9.01 -19.02
CA PHE A 55 -7.68 8.01 -19.59
C PHE A 55 -9.15 8.30 -19.30
N GLN A 56 -10.02 7.92 -20.23
CA GLN A 56 -11.44 8.11 -20.07
C GLN A 56 -11.99 7.20 -18.98
N MET A 57 -12.82 7.76 -18.10
CA MET A 57 -13.56 7.00 -17.10
C MET A 57 -14.98 6.74 -17.62
N THR A 58 -15.30 5.47 -17.88
CA THR A 58 -16.64 5.00 -18.26
C THR A 58 -17.04 3.80 -17.42
N PHE A 59 -18.33 3.50 -17.39
CA PHE A 59 -18.93 2.39 -16.63
C PHE A 59 -19.87 1.59 -17.55
N ARG A 60 -19.46 1.39 -18.80
CA ARG A 60 -20.26 0.69 -19.82
C ARG A 60 -20.06 -0.81 -19.71
N ASP A 61 -18.87 -1.23 -19.27
CA ASP A 61 -18.57 -2.62 -18.99
C ASP A 61 -19.11 -2.96 -17.61
N ASN A 62 -19.70 -4.15 -17.48
CA ASN A 62 -20.14 -4.69 -16.19
C ASN A 62 -18.93 -5.20 -15.38
N ASN A 63 -17.98 -4.31 -15.12
CA ASN A 63 -16.74 -4.61 -14.41
C ASN A 63 -16.98 -4.62 -12.90
N PHE A 64 -17.46 -5.76 -12.40
CA PHE A 64 -17.76 -5.97 -10.99
C PHE A 64 -16.78 -6.94 -10.36
N ILE A 65 -16.41 -6.63 -9.12
CA ILE A 65 -15.54 -7.45 -8.31
C ILE A 65 -16.23 -7.66 -6.98
N LYS A 66 -16.04 -8.87 -6.43
CA LYS A 66 -16.58 -9.23 -5.13
C LYS A 66 -16.20 -8.14 -4.12
N ASP A 67 -17.20 -7.67 -3.38
CA ASP A 67 -17.08 -6.67 -2.30
C ASP A 67 -16.89 -5.19 -2.73
N PHE A 68 -16.88 -4.88 -4.04
CA PHE A 68 -16.77 -3.50 -4.54
C PHE A 68 -17.94 -3.07 -5.44
N PRO A 69 -18.24 -1.75 -5.51
CA PRO A 69 -19.14 -1.21 -6.52
C PRO A 69 -18.55 -1.38 -7.94
N GLN A 70 -19.34 -1.03 -8.96
CA GLN A 70 -18.89 -1.06 -10.35
C GLN A 70 -17.61 -0.24 -10.53
N LEU A 71 -16.59 -0.85 -11.14
CA LEU A 71 -15.32 -0.21 -11.45
C LEU A 71 -15.35 0.42 -12.83
N ALA A 72 -14.44 1.38 -13.05
CA ALA A 72 -14.28 1.95 -14.37
C ALA A 72 -13.81 0.89 -15.40
N ASP A 73 -14.26 1.08 -16.64
CA ASP A 73 -13.90 0.23 -17.77
C ASP A 73 -12.37 0.23 -17.98
N GLY A 74 -11.84 -0.92 -18.41
CA GLY A 74 -10.41 -1.11 -18.65
C GLY A 74 -9.53 -1.28 -17.40
N LEU A 75 -10.10 -1.25 -16.19
CA LEU A 75 -9.39 -1.64 -14.97
C LEU A 75 -9.52 -3.15 -14.73
N MET A 76 -8.40 -3.86 -14.76
CA MET A 76 -8.33 -5.27 -14.40
C MET A 76 -7.76 -5.39 -12.99
N VAL A 77 -8.56 -5.86 -12.05
CA VAL A 77 -8.14 -6.00 -10.65
C VAL A 77 -8.11 -7.48 -10.28
N ILE A 78 -7.00 -7.90 -9.69
CA ILE A 78 -6.71 -9.30 -9.37
C ILE A 78 -6.36 -9.36 -7.88
N PRO A 79 -7.17 -10.04 -7.05
CA PRO A 79 -6.80 -10.26 -5.65
C PRO A 79 -5.53 -11.10 -5.58
N LEU A 80 -4.60 -10.74 -4.69
CA LEU A 80 -3.38 -11.54 -4.49
C LEU A 80 -3.71 -12.89 -3.81
N PRO A 81 -2.90 -13.93 -4.07
CA PRO A 81 -3.03 -15.23 -3.40
C PRO A 81 -3.02 -15.14 -1.87
N VAL A 82 -3.69 -16.08 -1.22
CA VAL A 82 -3.89 -16.07 0.25
C VAL A 82 -2.58 -16.08 1.04
N GLU A 83 -1.50 -16.61 0.46
CA GLU A 83 -0.16 -16.67 1.05
C GLU A 83 0.49 -15.27 1.20
N GLU A 84 0.06 -14.32 0.36
CA GLU A 84 0.49 -12.93 0.39
C GLU A 84 -0.50 -12.04 1.16
N GLN A 85 -1.71 -12.51 1.40
CA GLN A 85 -2.72 -11.79 2.18
C GLN A 85 -2.42 -11.90 3.67
N CYS A 86 -2.54 -10.78 4.40
CA CYS A 86 -2.31 -10.71 5.83
C CYS A 86 -0.91 -11.20 6.28
N ARG A 87 0.10 -11.02 5.42
CA ARG A 87 1.47 -11.44 5.70
C ARG A 87 2.24 -10.36 6.45
N GLY A 88 2.75 -10.72 7.63
CA GLY A 88 3.70 -9.93 8.40
C GLY A 88 5.14 -10.24 8.02
N VAL A 89 5.95 -9.21 7.81
CA VAL A 89 7.40 -9.31 7.58
C VAL A 89 8.11 -8.44 8.61
N LEU A 90 9.05 -9.03 9.33
CA LEU A 90 9.97 -8.34 10.22
C LEU A 90 11.30 -8.15 9.47
N SER A 91 11.78 -6.92 9.37
CA SER A 91 13.07 -6.61 8.73
C SER A 91 14.24 -7.08 9.60
N GLU A 92 15.43 -7.16 9.03
CA GLU A 92 16.66 -7.26 9.83
C GLU A 92 16.85 -5.99 10.69
N PRO A 93 17.45 -6.12 11.89
CA PRO A 93 17.75 -4.97 12.75
C PRO A 93 18.89 -4.14 12.17
N LEU A 94 18.68 -2.83 12.01
CA LEU A 94 19.67 -1.89 11.47
C LEU A 94 19.97 -0.77 12.47
N PRO A 95 21.17 -0.15 12.44
CA PRO A 95 21.44 1.03 13.26
C PRO A 95 20.49 2.18 12.92
N ASN A 96 20.01 2.89 13.94
CA ASN A 96 19.12 4.04 13.73
C ASN A 96 19.92 5.26 13.26
N LEU A 97 20.01 5.45 11.94
CA LEU A 97 20.77 6.53 11.32
C LEU A 97 20.32 7.93 11.79
N GLN A 98 19.04 8.12 12.12
CA GLN A 98 18.53 9.41 12.58
C GLN A 98 19.17 9.85 13.90
N LEU A 99 19.56 8.90 14.75
CA LEU A 99 20.26 9.15 16.02
C LEU A 99 21.79 9.22 15.87
N LEU A 100 22.30 8.93 14.67
CA LEU A 100 23.74 8.95 14.35
C LEU A 100 24.14 10.15 13.49
N THR A 101 23.15 10.93 13.01
CA THR A 101 23.36 12.18 12.29
C THR A 101 23.29 13.37 13.25
N GLY A 102 24.24 14.31 13.19
CA GLY A 102 24.29 15.49 14.06
C GLY A 102 25.05 15.22 15.36
N ASP A 103 24.57 15.80 16.48
CA ASP A 103 25.16 15.61 17.81
C ASP A 103 24.73 14.27 18.40
N ALA A 104 25.33 13.19 17.89
CA ALA A 104 25.02 11.82 18.28
C ALA A 104 25.44 11.57 19.74
N GLN A 105 24.46 11.41 20.63
CA GLN A 105 24.70 10.95 21.99
C GLN A 105 24.27 9.50 22.13
N PHE A 106 25.25 8.60 22.13
CA PHE A 106 25.04 7.18 22.42
C PHE A 106 26.12 6.67 23.36
N ASN A 107 25.79 5.63 24.14
CA ASN A 107 26.75 5.00 25.03
C ASN A 107 27.59 3.99 24.23
N GLU A 108 28.89 4.27 24.05
CA GLU A 108 29.82 3.39 23.33
C GLU A 108 29.85 1.96 23.89
N ALA A 109 29.72 1.79 25.22
CA ALA A 109 29.71 0.48 25.86
C ALA A 109 28.42 -0.31 25.55
N MET A 110 27.31 0.37 25.29
CA MET A 110 26.07 -0.26 24.83
C MET A 110 26.08 -0.49 23.31
N GLY A 111 26.84 0.31 22.56
CA GLY A 111 26.90 0.29 21.10
C GLY A 111 25.76 1.11 20.47
N TYR A 112 25.63 1.02 19.15
CA TYR A 112 24.66 1.84 18.42
C TYR A 112 23.20 1.48 18.73
N PRO A 113 22.30 2.48 18.82
CA PRO A 113 20.87 2.24 18.90
C PRO A 113 20.38 1.59 17.60
N MET A 114 19.47 0.63 17.72
CA MET A 114 18.97 -0.15 16.60
C MET A 114 17.49 0.15 16.34
N VAL A 115 17.06 -0.01 15.10
CA VAL A 115 15.67 0.03 14.67
C VAL A 115 15.36 -1.21 13.84
N GLN A 116 14.17 -1.75 14.02
CA GLN A 116 13.66 -2.89 13.26
C GLN A 116 12.24 -2.59 12.81
N GLN A 117 11.95 -2.77 11.53
CA GLN A 117 10.63 -2.48 10.98
C GLN A 117 9.81 -3.76 10.90
N TRP A 118 8.60 -3.71 11.44
CA TRP A 118 7.58 -4.74 11.26
C TRP A 118 6.49 -4.20 10.36
N ARG A 119 6.17 -4.94 9.30
CA ARG A 119 5.15 -4.55 8.32
C ARG A 119 4.17 -5.67 8.08
N VAL A 120 2.89 -5.37 8.14
CA VAL A 120 1.81 -6.29 7.75
C VAL A 120 1.06 -5.70 6.57
N ARG A 121 0.86 -6.51 5.54
CA ARG A 121 0.06 -6.17 4.37
C ARG A 121 -1.17 -7.05 4.29
N SER A 122 -2.32 -6.44 4.08
CA SER A 122 -3.61 -7.13 3.98
C SER A 122 -4.48 -6.50 2.91
N ASN A 123 -5.52 -7.22 2.50
CA ASN A 123 -6.49 -6.76 1.50
C ASN A 123 -5.82 -6.32 0.19
N LEU A 124 -4.89 -7.14 -0.31
CA LEU A 124 -4.02 -6.82 -1.42
C LEU A 124 -4.69 -7.11 -2.77
N TYR A 125 -4.69 -6.11 -3.65
CA TYR A 125 -5.18 -6.22 -5.02
C TYR A 125 -4.16 -5.66 -6.01
N ARG A 126 -3.85 -6.44 -7.03
CA ARG A 126 -3.05 -6.01 -8.17
C ARG A 126 -3.97 -5.44 -9.22
N VAL A 127 -3.83 -4.16 -9.53
CA VAL A 127 -4.65 -3.44 -10.50
C VAL A 127 -3.79 -3.15 -11.72
N LYS A 128 -4.29 -3.53 -12.90
CA LYS A 128 -3.66 -3.32 -14.20
C LYS A 128 -4.61 -2.54 -15.10
N LEU A 129 -4.07 -1.64 -15.91
CA LEU A 129 -4.82 -1.06 -17.02
C LEU A 129 -4.81 -2.02 -18.21
N SER A 130 -5.98 -2.28 -18.79
CA SER A 130 -6.18 -3.11 -19.96
C SER A 130 -7.14 -2.43 -20.94
N SER A 131 -6.69 -2.16 -22.16
CA SER A 131 -7.51 -1.65 -23.27
C SER A 131 -8.37 -0.42 -22.93
N ILE A 132 -7.74 0.74 -22.73
CA ILE A 132 -8.41 1.98 -22.35
C ILE A 132 -8.26 3.09 -23.40
N THR A 133 -9.28 3.96 -23.53
CA THR A 133 -9.26 5.13 -24.40
C THR A 133 -8.71 6.37 -23.68
N LEU A 134 -8.03 7.24 -24.43
CA LEU A 134 -7.58 8.53 -23.89
C LEU A 134 -8.77 9.42 -23.55
N SER A 135 -8.62 10.24 -22.50
CA SER A 135 -9.63 11.23 -22.14
C SER A 135 -9.78 12.28 -23.26
N ALA A 136 -10.98 12.83 -23.41
CA ALA A 136 -11.23 13.87 -24.40
C ALA A 136 -10.40 15.14 -24.13
N GLY A 137 -10.22 15.48 -22.84
CA GLY A 137 -9.41 16.62 -22.42
C GLY A 137 -7.93 16.45 -22.78
N PHE A 138 -7.36 15.29 -22.45
CA PHE A 138 -5.96 14.96 -22.78
C PHE A 138 -5.74 14.91 -24.30
N SER A 139 -6.64 14.27 -25.04
CA SER A 139 -6.58 14.20 -26.51
C SER A 139 -6.66 15.58 -27.17
N LYS A 140 -7.42 16.52 -26.59
CA LYS A 140 -7.51 17.90 -27.10
C LYS A 140 -6.18 18.63 -26.92
N VAL A 141 -5.55 18.53 -25.75
CA VAL A 141 -4.26 19.16 -25.48
C VAL A 141 -3.14 18.53 -26.32
N LEU A 142 -3.16 17.21 -26.50
CA LEU A 142 -2.21 16.53 -27.40
C LEU A 142 -2.32 17.02 -28.84
N LYS A 143 -3.55 17.28 -29.34
CA LYS A 143 -3.75 17.83 -30.70
C LYS A 143 -3.27 19.26 -30.85
N THR A 144 -3.22 20.03 -29.75
CA THR A 144 -2.68 21.40 -29.78
C THR A 144 -1.16 21.42 -29.73
N LEU A 145 -0.52 20.37 -29.22
CA LEU A 145 0.93 20.22 -29.26
C LEU A 145 1.36 19.77 -30.66
N SER A 146 2.10 20.63 -31.36
CA SER A 146 2.69 20.35 -32.68
C SER A 146 4.23 20.36 -32.61
N ALA A 147 4.89 20.10 -33.74
CA ALA A 147 6.36 20.20 -33.86
C ALA A 147 6.92 21.60 -33.58
N GLU A 148 6.06 22.63 -33.57
CA GLU A 148 6.42 24.03 -33.31
C GLU A 148 6.22 24.43 -31.83
N SER A 149 5.74 23.52 -30.99
CA SER A 149 5.45 23.81 -29.58
C SER A 149 6.71 24.25 -28.83
N LEU A 150 6.57 25.29 -28.02
CA LEU A 150 7.68 25.81 -27.25
C LEU A 150 8.00 24.89 -26.06
N ARG A 151 9.27 24.89 -25.63
CA ARG A 151 9.69 24.16 -24.42
C ARG A 151 8.83 24.52 -23.20
N ALA A 152 8.45 25.79 -23.06
CA ALA A 152 7.63 26.26 -21.94
C ALA A 152 6.24 25.59 -21.92
N GLU A 153 5.61 25.41 -23.09
CA GLU A 153 4.30 24.76 -23.22
C GLU A 153 4.38 23.27 -22.85
N LEU A 154 5.45 22.59 -23.26
CA LEU A 154 5.71 21.21 -22.87
C LEU A 154 5.93 21.06 -21.35
N LEU A 155 6.56 22.03 -20.70
CA LEU A 155 6.73 22.02 -19.25
C LEU A 155 5.39 22.21 -18.52
N VAL A 156 4.51 23.09 -19.01
CA VAL A 156 3.16 23.26 -18.46
C VAL A 156 2.35 21.97 -18.62
N PHE A 157 2.48 21.30 -19.78
CA PHE A 157 1.85 20.00 -20.02
C PHE A 157 2.30 18.95 -19.00
N LEU A 158 3.62 18.80 -18.79
CA LEU A 158 4.17 17.84 -17.82
C LEU A 158 3.79 18.18 -16.38
N GLN A 159 3.65 19.46 -16.04
CA GLN A 159 3.20 19.88 -14.73
C GLN A 159 1.72 19.52 -14.50
N GLN A 160 0.89 19.60 -15.53
CA GLN A 160 -0.54 19.32 -15.44
C GLN A 160 -0.88 17.82 -15.47
N TYR A 161 -0.23 17.05 -16.36
CA TYR A 161 -0.54 15.63 -16.59
C TYR A 161 0.52 14.67 -16.04
N GLY A 162 1.58 15.18 -15.42
CA GLY A 162 2.69 14.36 -14.98
C GLY A 162 3.59 13.89 -16.12
N SER A 163 4.52 13.00 -15.79
CA SER A 163 5.50 12.47 -16.76
C SER A 163 5.15 11.07 -17.25
N HIS A 164 4.36 10.31 -16.50
CA HIS A 164 4.02 8.92 -16.78
C HIS A 164 2.56 8.65 -16.41
N TYR A 165 2.05 7.48 -16.80
CA TYR A 165 0.81 6.92 -16.27
C TYR A 165 1.11 5.61 -15.56
N LEU A 166 0.21 5.18 -14.65
CA LEU A 166 0.37 3.94 -13.90
C LEU A 166 -0.20 2.76 -14.71
N SER A 167 0.64 1.85 -15.19
CA SER A 167 0.20 0.66 -15.92
C SER A 167 -0.24 -0.48 -15.01
N GLU A 168 0.44 -0.63 -13.87
CA GLU A 168 0.18 -1.63 -12.83
C GLU A 168 0.46 -1.02 -11.46
N ALA A 169 -0.39 -1.30 -10.49
CA ALA A 169 -0.20 -0.89 -9.10
C ALA A 169 -0.73 -1.95 -8.12
N LEU A 170 -0.14 -1.97 -6.93
CA LEU A 170 -0.58 -2.81 -5.82
C LEU A 170 -1.33 -1.95 -4.81
N TYR A 171 -2.62 -2.23 -4.63
CA TYR A 171 -3.48 -1.59 -3.64
C TYR A 171 -3.68 -2.53 -2.45
N GLY A 172 -4.00 -1.95 -1.30
CA GLY A 172 -4.40 -2.69 -0.12
C GLY A 172 -4.20 -1.88 1.15
N SER A 173 -4.17 -2.57 2.28
CA SER A 173 -3.91 -1.98 3.60
C SER A 173 -2.53 -2.40 4.08
N GLU A 174 -1.69 -1.42 4.42
CA GLU A 174 -0.36 -1.67 4.98
C GLU A 174 -0.28 -1.02 6.36
N LEU A 175 0.07 -1.82 7.37
CA LEU A 175 0.48 -1.34 8.68
C LEU A 175 1.99 -1.51 8.81
N SER A 176 2.70 -0.40 9.03
CA SER A 176 4.15 -0.38 9.22
C SER A 176 4.48 0.22 10.58
N CYS A 177 5.21 -0.54 11.41
CA CYS A 177 5.65 -0.13 12.75
C CYS A 177 7.17 -0.21 12.86
N ASN A 178 7.76 0.74 13.58
CA ASN A 178 9.19 0.72 13.90
C ASN A 178 9.38 0.37 15.38
N ILE A 179 10.22 -0.62 15.64
CA ILE A 179 10.63 -1.04 16.97
C ILE A 179 12.02 -0.47 17.22
N TYR A 180 12.15 0.32 18.29
CA TYR A 180 13.41 0.97 18.64
C TYR A 180 14.06 0.21 19.80
N PHE A 181 15.32 -0.14 19.63
CA PHE A 181 16.14 -0.80 20.65
C PHE A 181 17.29 0.11 21.08
N PRO A 182 17.61 0.14 22.38
CA PRO A 182 18.70 0.98 22.89
C PRO A 182 20.08 0.50 22.41
N SER A 183 20.23 -0.79 22.09
CA SER A 183 21.47 -1.34 21.57
C SER A 183 21.25 -2.63 20.78
N LYS A 184 22.25 -3.00 19.97
CA LYS A 184 22.31 -4.31 19.30
C LYS A 184 22.29 -5.47 20.30
N LYS A 185 22.99 -5.36 21.43
CA LYS A 185 23.02 -6.41 22.45
C LYS A 185 21.63 -6.65 23.06
N ALA A 186 20.91 -5.58 23.40
CA ALA A 186 19.54 -5.68 23.91
C ALA A 186 18.60 -6.34 22.89
N GLN A 187 18.69 -5.94 21.62
CA GLN A 187 17.89 -6.54 20.54
C GLN A 187 18.16 -8.05 20.41
N GLN A 188 19.42 -8.48 20.40
CA GLN A 188 19.78 -9.90 20.30
C GLN A 188 19.29 -10.72 21.50
N GLN A 189 19.43 -10.19 22.72
CA GLN A 189 18.95 -10.86 23.93
C GLN A 189 17.43 -11.03 23.90
N LEU A 190 16.69 -9.96 23.58
CA LEU A 190 15.23 -10.02 23.47
C LEU A 190 14.78 -10.98 22.37
N TRP A 191 15.47 -10.98 21.23
CA TRP A 191 15.17 -11.89 20.12
C TRP A 191 15.34 -13.36 20.51
N LEU A 192 16.47 -13.71 21.14
CA LEU A 192 16.73 -15.08 21.61
C LEU A 192 15.73 -15.50 22.71
N GLN A 193 15.38 -14.59 23.62
CA GLN A 193 14.36 -14.84 24.64
C GLN A 193 12.99 -15.09 24.01
N TYR A 194 12.60 -14.26 23.04
CA TYR A 194 11.35 -14.42 22.29
C TYR A 194 11.29 -15.77 21.59
N GLN A 195 12.34 -16.16 20.86
CA GLN A 195 12.41 -17.45 20.18
C GLN A 195 12.22 -18.62 21.16
N LYS A 196 12.87 -18.55 22.32
CA LYS A 196 12.73 -19.57 23.36
C LYS A 196 11.28 -19.68 23.87
N VAL A 197 10.68 -18.56 24.27
CA VAL A 197 9.29 -18.52 24.79
C VAL A 197 8.31 -19.05 23.75
N ILE A 198 8.47 -18.68 22.47
CA ILE A 198 7.59 -19.14 21.41
C ILE A 198 7.70 -20.65 21.19
N VAL A 199 8.92 -21.20 21.15
CA VAL A 199 9.13 -22.65 21.01
C VAL A 199 8.51 -23.41 22.19
N ASP A 200 8.70 -22.90 23.41
CA ASP A 200 8.11 -23.50 24.62
C ASP A 200 6.57 -23.50 24.54
N LEU A 201 5.94 -22.39 24.13
CA LEU A 201 4.49 -22.30 23.94
C LEU A 201 3.96 -23.26 22.87
N TYR A 202 4.64 -23.39 21.73
CA TYR A 202 4.24 -24.34 20.69
C TYR A 202 4.35 -25.80 21.17
N THR A 203 5.38 -26.13 21.95
CA THR A 203 5.58 -27.50 22.46
C THR A 203 4.52 -27.87 23.49
N THR A 204 4.12 -26.91 24.33
CA THR A 204 3.04 -27.07 25.32
C THR A 204 1.68 -27.29 24.62
N HIS A 205 1.39 -26.54 23.56
CA HIS A 205 0.14 -26.71 22.79
C HIS A 205 0.03 -28.02 21.99
N ILE A 206 1.16 -28.65 21.62
CA ILE A 206 1.16 -29.95 20.95
C ILE A 206 0.93 -31.09 21.95
N THR A 207 1.48 -30.96 23.16
CA THR A 207 1.29 -31.97 24.22
C THR A 207 -0.14 -32.01 24.74
N GLU A 208 -0.81 -30.86 24.84
CA GLU A 208 -2.24 -30.77 25.19
C GLU A 208 -3.18 -31.31 24.09
N ARG A 209 -2.81 -31.19 22.80
CA ARG A 209 -3.62 -31.74 21.69
C ARG A 209 -3.36 -33.22 21.38
N GLY A 210 -2.29 -33.80 21.90
CA GLY A 210 -1.98 -35.23 21.78
C GLY A 210 -2.55 -36.08 22.93
N SER A 211 -3.33 -35.48 23.83
CA SER A 211 -3.95 -36.12 24.99
C SER A 211 -5.50 -36.09 24.98
N GLU A 212 -6.10 -35.80 23.81
CA GLU A 212 -7.49 -36.13 23.43
C GLU A 212 -7.49 -37.19 22.32
#